data_AF-J3P7Y2-F1
#
_entry.id   AF-J3P7Y2-F1
#
_cell.length_a   1.000
_cell.length_b   1.000
_cell.length_c   1.000
_cell.angle_alpha   90.00
_cell.angle_beta   90.00
_cell.angle_gamma   90.00
#
_symmetry.space_group_name_H-M   'P 1'
#
loop_
_entity.id
_entity.type
_entity.pdbx_description
1 polymer ?
#
loop_
_entity_poly.entity_id
_entity_poly.type
_entity_poly.pdbx_seq_one_letter_code
_entity_poly.pdbx_strand_id
1 'polypeptide(L)'
;MHLTPTTNLIQTPFSLAVMPPTTRSQAHRLDTTVAPATEYHDHSDTESELDDLDADNIVRSPFTGLMYDISQLPTGDSAQGAVDSQQTHSRVDPGDQDRDIQGRVRELFRKLGSHESPPINLQFCGLGEEDGGEFYAFQLREIIPLSIRIGTPTSRWSEPHCSCRNRKPCQHLIWLYDAISGLSLDNHDDSRPLVVNRAGGIPGMEDPFSTIADFRLDLLTKGLHCGVGSSYEYGNRDWFREMEADEILLALEGSGSEDDSDLDHHHSYPNPSKRRRLEAPPQRRSRLERTVRELLVQNNEVFSVFLNMLSPRDKVRNLYSRLQDRVDAVLLELKRYSESLADPSLASDLASTGADREGRCDVAWASRHILRAVSQIGSELLRAPGPGPRERADAARALMHILEAVVLGYDGDMYPSGASPRDRNLYRRLVEAGGHAGGLFVVEQLGHVLDQTQHADRIEAIKKRVRARGAPAAYLDRLEEVAAGMRSIQSRQGSAVPYSPSVSSSADDGGESAGGLQPVVADSAAPSVQATAGLKRTWEGDY
;
A
#
# COMPACT_ATOMS: atom_id res chain seq x y z
N MET A 1 15.89 17.52 -57.11
CA MET A 1 15.60 16.09 -57.32
C MET A 1 14.65 15.66 -56.22
N HIS A 2 13.36 15.58 -56.56
CA HIS A 2 12.30 15.10 -55.70
C HIS A 2 12.29 13.57 -55.72
N LEU A 3 12.33 12.94 -54.55
CA LEU A 3 12.03 11.51 -54.39
C LEU A 3 11.09 11.34 -53.19
N THR A 4 9.83 11.07 -53.50
CA THR A 4 8.82 10.47 -52.62
C THR A 4 9.10 8.97 -52.48
N PRO A 5 8.85 8.37 -51.31
CA PRO A 5 8.55 6.94 -51.22
C PRO A 5 7.06 6.72 -50.96
N THR A 6 6.41 6.11 -51.95
CA THR A 6 5.14 5.39 -51.85
C THR A 6 5.36 4.04 -51.16
N THR A 7 4.57 3.74 -50.12
CA THR A 7 4.28 2.35 -49.75
C THR A 7 2.82 2.24 -49.32
N ASN A 8 2.05 1.63 -50.21
CA ASN A 8 0.67 1.19 -50.00
C ASN A 8 0.67 0.04 -48.99
N LEU A 9 -0.18 0.12 -47.96
CA LEU A 9 -0.68 -1.05 -47.25
C LEU A 9 -2.21 -1.03 -47.23
N ILE A 10 -2.72 -2.20 -47.56
CA ILE A 10 -4.07 -2.52 -48.01
C ILE A 10 -5.03 -2.54 -46.82
N GLN A 11 -6.11 -1.78 -46.92
CA GLN A 11 -7.29 -1.91 -46.06
C GLN A 11 -8.08 -3.15 -46.48
N THR A 12 -8.24 -4.11 -45.57
CA THR A 12 -9.30 -5.12 -45.65
C THR A 12 -10.29 -4.91 -44.50
N PRO A 13 -11.60 -4.78 -44.76
CA PRO A 13 -12.62 -4.69 -43.72
C PRO A 13 -13.02 -6.11 -43.27
N PHE A 14 -12.72 -6.47 -42.03
CA PHE A 14 -13.26 -7.71 -41.45
C PHE A 14 -14.68 -7.48 -40.92
N SER A 15 -15.62 -8.12 -41.62
CA SER A 15 -17.04 -8.18 -41.35
C SER A 15 -17.32 -9.07 -40.11
N LEU A 16 -17.92 -8.50 -39.07
CA LEU A 16 -18.44 -9.24 -37.90
C LEU A 16 -19.87 -9.68 -38.19
N ALA A 17 -20.02 -10.85 -38.81
CA ALA A 17 -21.28 -11.56 -38.84
C ALA A 17 -21.02 -13.07 -38.70
N VAL A 18 -21.76 -13.67 -37.76
CA VAL A 18 -21.90 -15.12 -37.51
C VAL A 18 -20.81 -15.76 -36.65
N MET A 19 -21.08 -15.85 -35.33
CA MET A 19 -21.03 -17.10 -34.54
C MET A 19 -21.55 -16.90 -33.09
N PRO A 20 -22.00 -17.98 -32.40
CA PRO A 20 -23.21 -18.02 -31.55
C PRO A 20 -23.00 -17.60 -30.07
N PRO A 21 -24.09 -17.34 -29.32
CA PRO A 21 -24.00 -16.92 -27.93
C PRO A 21 -23.50 -18.05 -27.02
N THR A 22 -22.39 -17.83 -26.32
CA THR A 22 -21.96 -18.69 -25.21
C THR A 22 -22.72 -18.31 -23.95
N THR A 23 -23.47 -19.28 -23.47
CA THR A 23 -24.34 -19.29 -22.29
C THR A 23 -23.58 -18.99 -20.98
N ARG A 24 -23.79 -17.81 -20.40
CA ARG A 24 -23.44 -17.49 -19.00
C ARG A 24 -24.71 -17.21 -18.21
N SER A 25 -25.50 -18.25 -18.02
CA SER A 25 -26.71 -18.23 -17.22
C SER A 25 -26.96 -19.63 -16.65
N GLN A 26 -26.17 -20.02 -15.65
CA GLN A 26 -26.46 -21.09 -14.68
C GLN A 26 -25.28 -21.22 -13.69
N ALA A 27 -25.27 -20.37 -12.67
CA ALA A 27 -24.57 -20.59 -11.40
C ALA A 27 -25.12 -19.60 -10.35
N HIS A 28 -26.44 -19.59 -10.20
CA HIS A 28 -27.12 -19.03 -9.03
C HIS A 28 -28.13 -20.08 -8.59
N ARG A 29 -27.71 -20.92 -7.64
CA ARG A 29 -28.53 -21.69 -6.70
C ARG A 29 -27.61 -22.63 -5.93
N LEU A 30 -27.82 -22.69 -4.62
CA LEU A 30 -27.08 -23.45 -3.58
C LEU A 30 -25.81 -22.68 -3.14
N ASP A 31 -25.62 -22.20 -1.91
CA ASP A 31 -26.16 -22.62 -0.62
C ASP A 31 -26.60 -21.44 0.27
N THR A 32 -27.77 -21.61 0.88
CA THR A 32 -28.20 -20.88 2.08
C THR A 32 -28.33 -21.93 3.17
N THR A 33 -27.38 -21.96 4.09
CA THR A 33 -27.52 -22.70 5.36
C THR A 33 -27.18 -21.77 6.51
N VAL A 34 -28.25 -21.40 7.20
CA VAL A 34 -28.32 -20.67 8.47
C VAL A 34 -28.09 -21.65 9.61
N ALA A 35 -27.30 -21.26 10.62
CA ALA A 35 -27.55 -21.45 12.08
C ALA A 35 -26.25 -21.24 12.90
N PRO A 36 -26.32 -21.03 14.23
CA PRO A 36 -27.15 -20.07 14.96
C PRO A 36 -26.31 -19.15 15.87
N ALA A 37 -26.94 -18.07 16.32
CA ALA A 37 -26.41 -17.12 17.30
C ALA A 37 -26.15 -17.77 18.67
N THR A 38 -25.00 -17.45 19.26
CA THR A 38 -24.76 -17.61 20.70
C THR A 38 -24.82 -16.23 21.35
N GLU A 39 -25.86 -16.04 22.15
CA GLU A 39 -26.06 -14.94 23.09
C GLU A 39 -24.90 -14.88 24.10
N TYR A 40 -24.26 -13.72 24.22
CA TYR A 40 -23.61 -13.29 25.44
C TYR A 40 -23.92 -11.80 25.63
N HIS A 41 -24.74 -11.51 26.63
CA HIS A 41 -24.81 -10.22 27.28
C HIS A 41 -23.64 -10.14 28.27
N ASP A 42 -22.79 -9.11 28.17
CA ASP A 42 -22.32 -8.40 29.37
C ASP A 42 -21.87 -6.97 29.04
N HIS A 43 -22.12 -6.09 29.99
CA HIS A 43 -22.05 -4.64 29.94
C HIS A 43 -20.61 -4.11 30.03
N SER A 44 -20.30 -3.06 29.26
CA SER A 44 -19.52 -1.93 29.79
C SER A 44 -19.78 -0.68 28.97
N ASP A 45 -20.51 0.26 29.57
CA ASP A 45 -20.69 1.63 29.12
C ASP A 45 -19.34 2.34 29.08
N THR A 46 -18.95 2.88 27.92
CA THR A 46 -18.27 4.20 27.80
C THR A 46 -18.10 4.58 26.34
N GLU A 47 -18.46 5.83 26.04
CA GLU A 47 -18.16 6.62 24.82
C GLU A 47 -19.26 6.67 23.74
N SER A 48 -20.34 7.34 24.14
CA SER A 48 -21.39 7.91 23.32
C SER A 48 -20.94 9.23 22.66
N GLU A 49 -20.50 9.19 21.39
CA GLU A 49 -20.58 10.32 20.44
C GLU A 49 -20.81 9.87 18.98
N LEU A 50 -21.07 8.57 18.72
CA LEU A 50 -21.26 8.04 17.35
C LEU A 50 -22.70 7.55 17.07
N ASP A 51 -23.62 7.64 18.04
CA ASP A 51 -24.99 7.11 17.93
C ASP A 51 -25.93 7.94 17.03
N ASP A 52 -25.47 9.07 16.48
CA ASP A 52 -26.26 9.93 15.58
C ASP A 52 -25.85 9.82 14.10
N LEU A 53 -24.90 8.96 13.75
CA LEU A 53 -24.55 8.71 12.34
C LEU A 53 -25.40 7.57 11.79
N ASP A 54 -26.18 7.85 10.74
CA ASP A 54 -26.84 6.80 9.94
C ASP A 54 -25.77 5.83 9.40
N ALA A 55 -25.56 4.72 10.09
CA ALA A 55 -24.52 3.73 9.76
C ALA A 55 -24.65 3.21 8.31
N ASP A 56 -25.86 3.26 7.73
CA ASP A 56 -26.16 2.89 6.35
C ASP A 56 -25.52 3.83 5.30
N ASN A 57 -25.07 5.01 5.72
CA ASN A 57 -24.40 6.01 4.87
C ASN A 57 -22.88 6.01 5.03
N ILE A 58 -22.32 5.20 5.92
CA ILE A 58 -20.88 5.06 6.08
C ILE A 58 -20.40 3.88 5.24
N VAL A 59 -19.51 4.15 4.28
CA VAL A 59 -18.88 3.14 3.43
C VAL A 59 -17.38 3.14 3.62
N ARG A 60 -16.77 1.95 3.69
CA ARG A 60 -15.31 1.81 3.75
C ARG A 60 -14.75 1.45 2.38
N SER A 61 -13.74 2.17 1.92
CA SER A 61 -13.04 1.81 0.69
C SER A 61 -12.24 0.52 0.93
N PRO A 62 -12.40 -0.50 0.07
CA PRO A 62 -11.57 -1.69 0.14
C PRO A 62 -10.14 -1.45 -0.39
N PHE A 63 -9.91 -0.34 -1.09
CA PHE A 63 -8.62 -0.02 -1.71
C PHE A 63 -7.71 0.72 -0.73
N THR A 64 -8.25 1.72 -0.05
CA THR A 64 -7.49 2.59 0.87
C THR A 64 -7.77 2.31 2.34
N GLY A 65 -8.86 1.61 2.65
CA GLY A 65 -9.33 1.45 4.03
C GLY A 65 -10.03 2.68 4.59
N LEU A 66 -10.06 3.82 3.88
CA LEU A 66 -10.70 5.05 4.34
C LEU A 66 -12.22 4.88 4.48
N MET A 67 -12.80 5.51 5.51
CA MET A 67 -14.25 5.55 5.70
C MET A 67 -14.80 6.84 5.11
N TYR A 68 -15.97 6.74 4.46
CA TYR A 68 -16.65 7.85 3.83
C TYR A 68 -18.09 7.92 4.28
N ASP A 69 -18.53 9.10 4.71
CA ASP A 69 -19.94 9.40 4.89
C ASP A 69 -20.48 9.98 3.59
N ILE A 70 -21.39 9.23 2.95
CA ILE A 70 -22.00 9.58 1.67
C ILE A 70 -23.40 10.18 1.82
N SER A 71 -23.83 10.51 3.05
CA SER A 71 -25.15 11.06 3.36
C SER A 71 -25.52 12.31 2.55
N GLN A 72 -24.53 13.12 2.16
CA GLN A 72 -24.78 14.34 1.39
C GLN A 72 -24.91 14.11 -0.12
N LEU A 73 -24.59 12.91 -0.64
CA LEU A 73 -24.75 12.62 -2.06
C LEU A 73 -26.24 12.47 -2.44
N PRO A 74 -26.65 12.85 -3.66
CA PRO A 74 -28.03 12.71 -4.11
C PRO A 74 -28.55 11.27 -4.00
N THR A 75 -29.72 11.11 -3.38
CA THR A 75 -30.52 9.88 -3.36
C THR A 75 -31.67 9.97 -4.35
N GLY A 76 -32.06 8.83 -4.92
CA GLY A 76 -33.22 8.74 -5.82
C GLY A 76 -34.55 9.16 -5.18
N ASP A 77 -34.64 9.15 -3.84
CA ASP A 77 -35.89 9.30 -3.09
C ASP A 77 -36.25 10.76 -2.71
N SER A 78 -35.38 11.73 -3.01
CA SER A 78 -35.57 13.13 -2.57
C SER A 78 -36.65 13.92 -3.36
N ALA A 79 -37.54 13.24 -4.08
CA ALA A 79 -38.62 13.85 -4.84
C ALA A 79 -40.01 13.31 -4.43
N GLN A 80 -40.32 13.22 -3.14
CA GLN A 80 -41.70 12.96 -2.69
C GLN A 80 -41.97 13.54 -1.30
N GLY A 81 -41.85 14.86 -1.19
CA GLY A 81 -42.42 15.64 -0.10
C GLY A 81 -43.48 16.60 -0.61
N ALA A 82 -44.66 16.07 -1.02
CA ALA A 82 -45.99 16.67 -0.84
C ALA A 82 -47.07 16.00 -1.72
N VAL A 83 -48.08 15.45 -1.03
CA VAL A 83 -49.49 15.18 -1.45
C VAL A 83 -49.82 13.84 -2.16
N ASP A 84 -50.57 13.03 -1.39
CA ASP A 84 -51.66 12.09 -1.70
C ASP A 84 -51.51 10.89 -2.66
N SER A 85 -51.62 9.72 -2.01
CA SER A 85 -52.55 8.61 -2.27
C SER A 85 -52.59 7.88 -3.62
N GLN A 86 -52.49 6.55 -3.48
CA GLN A 86 -52.98 5.44 -4.31
C GLN A 86 -52.00 4.79 -5.31
N GLN A 87 -51.60 3.57 -4.91
CA GLN A 87 -51.48 2.36 -5.73
C GLN A 87 -51.46 2.56 -7.24
N THR A 88 -50.30 2.34 -7.86
CA THR A 88 -50.20 1.53 -9.09
C THR A 88 -48.78 1.00 -9.29
N HIS A 89 -48.75 -0.24 -9.77
CA HIS A 89 -47.63 -1.05 -10.24
C HIS A 89 -46.29 -0.34 -10.52
N SER A 90 -45.28 -0.78 -9.77
CA SER A 90 -43.87 -0.42 -9.94
C SER A 90 -43.36 -0.87 -11.31
N ARG A 91 -43.33 0.07 -12.26
CA ARG A 91 -42.54 0.01 -13.47
C ARG A 91 -41.35 0.92 -13.22
N VAL A 92 -40.24 0.34 -12.76
CA VAL A 92 -38.97 1.06 -12.55
C VAL A 92 -38.60 1.69 -13.89
N ASP A 93 -38.70 3.01 -13.96
CA ASP A 93 -38.28 3.78 -15.13
C ASP A 93 -36.74 3.77 -15.14
N PRO A 94 -36.05 3.38 -16.23
CA PRO A 94 -34.58 3.34 -16.29
C PRO A 94 -33.91 4.71 -16.06
N GLY A 95 -34.68 5.81 -15.98
CA GLY A 95 -34.20 7.13 -15.60
C GLY A 95 -34.02 7.37 -14.09
N ASP A 96 -34.55 6.50 -13.21
CA ASP A 96 -34.41 6.66 -11.74
C ASP A 96 -33.12 6.04 -11.18
N GLN A 97 -32.54 5.02 -11.84
CA GLN A 97 -31.22 4.48 -11.46
C GLN A 97 -30.08 5.50 -11.65
N ASP A 98 -30.28 6.50 -12.51
CA ASP A 98 -29.33 7.59 -12.74
C ASP A 98 -29.38 8.69 -11.65
N ARG A 99 -30.29 8.57 -10.67
CA ARG A 99 -30.45 9.56 -9.58
C ARG A 99 -29.87 9.11 -8.24
N ASP A 100 -29.71 7.80 -8.01
CA ASP A 100 -29.16 7.27 -6.77
C ASP A 100 -27.62 7.17 -6.83
N ILE A 101 -26.95 8.29 -6.57
CA ILE A 101 -25.48 8.35 -6.55
C ILE A 101 -24.93 7.56 -5.35
N GLN A 102 -25.62 7.59 -4.21
CA GLN A 102 -25.21 6.84 -3.02
C GLN A 102 -25.16 5.32 -3.28
N GLY A 103 -26.23 4.75 -3.86
CA GLY A 103 -26.26 3.33 -4.23
C GLY A 103 -25.15 2.94 -5.20
N ARG A 104 -24.79 3.83 -6.14
CA ARG A 104 -23.66 3.60 -7.06
C ARG A 104 -22.30 3.60 -6.37
N VAL A 105 -22.09 4.47 -5.37
CA VAL A 105 -20.83 4.49 -4.58
C VAL A 105 -20.73 3.23 -3.72
N ARG A 106 -21.81 2.83 -3.04
CA ARG A 106 -21.88 1.55 -2.31
C ARG A 106 -21.54 0.39 -3.23
N GLU A 107 -22.10 0.37 -4.44
CA GLU A 107 -21.84 -0.68 -5.42
C GLU A 107 -20.40 -0.68 -5.93
N LEU A 108 -19.83 0.50 -6.19
CA LEU A 108 -18.43 0.65 -6.60
C LEU A 108 -17.49 0.04 -5.55
N PHE A 109 -17.63 0.43 -4.28
CA PHE A 109 -16.77 -0.07 -3.20
C PHE A 109 -17.02 -1.55 -2.93
N ARG A 110 -18.25 -2.04 -3.03
CA ARG A 110 -18.55 -3.48 -2.96
C ARG A 110 -17.86 -4.27 -4.07
N LYS A 111 -17.86 -3.75 -5.31
CA LYS A 111 -17.21 -4.40 -6.46
C LYS A 111 -15.69 -4.40 -6.33
N LEU A 112 -15.11 -3.29 -5.87
CA LEU A 112 -13.67 -3.20 -5.63
C LEU A 112 -13.18 -4.21 -4.58
N GLY A 113 -14.01 -4.55 -3.59
CA GLY A 113 -13.66 -5.52 -2.55
C GLY A 113 -13.87 -6.99 -2.92
N SER A 114 -14.62 -7.29 -3.98
CA SER A 114 -15.07 -8.67 -4.29
C SER A 114 -14.58 -9.23 -5.62
N HIS A 115 -13.99 -8.41 -6.50
CA HIS A 115 -13.58 -8.86 -7.84
C HIS A 115 -12.09 -9.22 -7.96
N GLU A 116 -11.84 -10.32 -8.69
CA GLU A 116 -10.52 -10.78 -9.15
C GLU A 116 -9.89 -9.82 -10.18
N SER A 117 -10.70 -9.00 -10.87
CA SER A 117 -10.25 -7.95 -11.79
C SER A 117 -10.84 -6.60 -11.39
N PRO A 118 -10.02 -5.55 -11.20
CA PRO A 118 -10.51 -4.27 -10.74
C PRO A 118 -11.46 -3.64 -11.77
N PRO A 119 -12.62 -3.11 -11.35
CA PRO A 119 -13.63 -2.55 -12.24
C PRO A 119 -13.15 -1.28 -12.98
N ILE A 120 -12.14 -0.60 -12.43
CA ILE A 120 -11.53 0.61 -12.97
C ILE A 120 -10.01 0.43 -12.89
N ASN A 121 -9.32 0.58 -14.01
CA ASN A 121 -7.85 0.55 -14.06
C ASN A 121 -7.31 1.91 -14.52
N LEU A 122 -6.30 2.43 -13.83
CA LEU A 122 -5.58 3.63 -14.28
C LEU A 122 -4.43 3.21 -15.21
N GLN A 123 -4.42 3.74 -16.42
CA GLN A 123 -3.41 3.44 -17.42
C GLN A 123 -2.25 4.42 -17.37
N PHE A 124 -2.58 5.68 -17.54
CA PHE A 124 -1.62 6.75 -17.71
C PHE A 124 -2.00 7.95 -16.86
N CYS A 125 -0.96 8.61 -16.39
CA CYS A 125 -1.01 9.79 -15.55
C CYS A 125 -0.02 10.79 -16.16
N GLY A 126 -0.44 12.04 -16.36
CA GLY A 126 0.45 13.04 -16.98
C GLY A 126 0.11 14.46 -16.55
N LEU A 127 1.11 15.33 -16.59
CA LEU A 127 0.95 16.77 -16.45
C LEU A 127 0.92 17.40 -17.85
N GLY A 128 -0.12 18.16 -18.14
CA GLY A 128 -0.29 18.90 -19.38
C GLY A 128 -0.47 20.38 -19.13
N GLU A 129 -0.39 21.17 -20.20
CA GLU A 129 -0.62 22.60 -20.20
C GLU A 129 -1.47 22.98 -21.40
N GLU A 130 -2.52 23.77 -21.17
CA GLU A 130 -3.42 24.21 -22.23
C GLU A 130 -4.11 25.52 -21.85
N ASP A 131 -4.25 26.42 -22.82
CA ASP A 131 -5.01 27.68 -22.72
C ASP A 131 -4.76 28.48 -21.42
N GLY A 132 -3.50 28.58 -20.98
CA GLY A 132 -3.10 29.42 -19.85
C GLY A 132 -3.16 28.78 -18.47
N GLY A 133 -3.30 27.46 -18.38
CA GLY A 133 -3.16 26.75 -17.10
C GLY A 133 -2.72 25.30 -17.22
N GLU A 134 -2.12 24.82 -16.14
CA GLU A 134 -1.66 23.44 -15.99
C GLU A 134 -2.81 22.53 -15.56
N PHE A 135 -2.73 21.26 -15.98
CA PHE A 135 -3.67 20.23 -15.57
C PHE A 135 -3.06 18.84 -15.51
N TYR A 136 -3.51 18.05 -14.56
CA TYR A 136 -3.27 16.62 -14.50
C TYR A 136 -4.29 15.88 -15.36
N ALA A 137 -3.83 14.90 -16.13
CA ALA A 137 -4.64 14.00 -16.94
C ALA A 137 -4.46 12.56 -16.46
N PHE A 138 -5.58 11.89 -16.26
CA PHE A 138 -5.66 10.50 -15.82
C PHE A 138 -6.45 9.71 -16.86
N GLN A 139 -5.82 8.73 -17.49
CA GLN A 139 -6.49 7.84 -18.44
C GLN A 139 -6.91 6.56 -17.73
N LEU A 140 -8.22 6.31 -17.68
CA LEU A 140 -8.81 5.13 -17.08
C LEU A 140 -9.23 4.15 -18.17
N ARG A 141 -9.19 2.86 -17.87
CA ARG A 141 -9.70 1.80 -18.73
C ARG A 141 -10.75 0.99 -18.00
N GLU A 142 -11.97 1.10 -18.51
CA GLU A 142 -13.07 0.17 -18.30
C GLU A 142 -13.33 -0.55 -19.65
N ILE A 143 -14.60 -0.85 -19.97
CA ILE A 143 -15.01 -1.30 -21.31
C ILE A 143 -14.61 -0.27 -22.38
N ILE A 144 -14.68 1.03 -22.04
CA ILE A 144 -14.32 2.15 -22.92
C ILE A 144 -13.25 2.98 -22.20
N PRO A 145 -12.19 3.44 -22.91
CA PRO A 145 -11.23 4.38 -22.34
C PRO A 145 -11.91 5.68 -21.91
N LEU A 146 -11.60 6.11 -20.69
CA LEU A 146 -12.10 7.35 -20.09
C LEU A 146 -10.92 8.23 -19.68
N SER A 147 -11.16 9.52 -19.55
CA SER A 147 -10.16 10.46 -19.06
C SER A 147 -10.74 11.34 -17.97
N ILE A 148 -9.93 11.62 -16.95
CA ILE A 148 -10.19 12.64 -15.93
C ILE A 148 -9.15 13.73 -16.07
N ARG A 149 -9.57 14.99 -15.95
CA ARG A 149 -8.71 16.16 -15.98
C ARG A 149 -8.95 17.00 -14.74
N ILE A 150 -7.87 17.38 -14.06
CA ILE A 150 -7.86 18.19 -12.85
C ILE A 150 -6.88 19.33 -13.10
N GLY A 151 -7.39 20.55 -13.24
CA GLY A 151 -6.57 21.70 -13.57
C GLY A 151 -6.48 22.75 -12.48
N THR A 152 -5.52 23.65 -12.66
CA THR A 152 -5.43 24.89 -11.89
C THR A 152 -6.72 25.71 -12.03
N PRO A 153 -7.06 26.58 -11.06
CA PRO A 153 -8.23 27.48 -11.15
C PRO A 153 -8.22 28.39 -12.39
N THR A 154 -7.05 28.65 -12.97
CA THR A 154 -6.87 29.46 -14.18
C THR A 154 -6.95 28.66 -15.48
N SER A 155 -6.87 27.32 -15.42
CA SER A 155 -6.99 26.47 -16.59
C SER A 155 -8.45 26.32 -17.02
N ARG A 156 -8.67 25.85 -18.26
CA ARG A 156 -10.01 25.43 -18.72
C ARG A 156 -10.61 24.27 -17.92
N TRP A 157 -9.79 23.60 -17.11
CA TRP A 157 -10.13 22.48 -16.24
C TRP A 157 -10.16 22.93 -14.77
N SER A 158 -10.63 24.15 -14.51
CA SER A 158 -10.77 24.74 -13.16
C SER A 158 -11.66 23.90 -12.23
N GLU A 159 -12.54 23.08 -12.81
CA GLU A 159 -13.23 22.01 -12.10
C GLU A 159 -12.79 20.65 -12.63
N PRO A 160 -12.65 19.64 -11.74
CA PRO A 160 -12.44 18.25 -12.11
C PRO A 160 -13.48 17.78 -13.14
N HIS A 161 -12.97 17.27 -14.26
CA HIS A 161 -13.79 16.85 -15.39
C HIS A 161 -13.53 15.39 -15.73
N CYS A 162 -14.59 14.60 -15.89
CA CYS A 162 -14.52 13.24 -16.40
C CYS A 162 -15.20 13.16 -17.76
N SER A 163 -14.61 12.42 -18.71
CA SER A 163 -15.18 12.20 -20.03
C SER A 163 -16.35 11.20 -20.04
N CYS A 164 -16.66 10.56 -18.91
CA CYS A 164 -17.86 9.76 -18.79
C CYS A 164 -19.07 10.72 -18.79
N ARG A 165 -20.04 10.51 -19.68
CA ARG A 165 -21.19 11.42 -19.87
C ARG A 165 -22.20 11.37 -18.70
N ASN A 166 -21.77 10.91 -17.53
CA ASN A 166 -22.59 10.73 -16.34
C ASN A 166 -22.75 12.05 -15.59
N ARG A 167 -23.80 12.14 -14.76
CA ARG A 167 -24.01 13.29 -13.87
C ARG A 167 -22.89 13.40 -12.83
N LYS A 168 -22.57 14.64 -12.42
CA LYS A 168 -21.59 14.93 -11.37
C LYS A 168 -22.22 14.70 -9.97
N PRO A 169 -21.45 14.15 -9.01
CA PRO A 169 -20.16 13.49 -9.18
C PRO A 169 -20.30 12.12 -9.85
N CYS A 170 -19.40 11.81 -10.79
CA CYS A 170 -19.37 10.48 -11.37
C CYS A 170 -18.53 9.53 -10.50
N GLN A 171 -18.84 8.22 -10.58
CA GLN A 171 -18.12 7.18 -9.85
C GLN A 171 -16.60 7.18 -10.12
N HIS A 172 -16.17 7.59 -11.32
CA HIS A 172 -14.76 7.63 -11.71
C HIS A 172 -13.98 8.71 -10.96
N LEU A 173 -14.60 9.87 -10.72
CA LEU A 173 -14.01 10.93 -9.91
C LEU A 173 -13.92 10.50 -8.44
N ILE A 174 -14.97 9.87 -7.91
CA ILE A 174 -14.97 9.37 -6.52
C ILE A 174 -13.89 8.29 -6.34
N TRP A 175 -13.78 7.36 -7.29
CA TRP A 175 -12.72 6.35 -7.30
C TRP A 175 -11.32 6.97 -7.32
N LEU A 176 -11.08 7.94 -8.21
CA LEU A 176 -9.77 8.58 -8.32
C LEU A 176 -9.44 9.37 -7.05
N TYR A 177 -10.42 10.07 -6.48
CA TYR A 177 -10.24 10.79 -5.23
C TYR A 177 -9.98 9.88 -4.05
N ASP A 178 -10.66 8.74 -3.95
CA ASP A 178 -10.32 7.74 -2.95
C ASP A 178 -8.86 7.29 -3.11
N ALA A 179 -8.46 6.91 -4.33
CA ALA A 179 -7.12 6.43 -4.62
C ALA A 179 -6.03 7.48 -4.32
N ILE A 180 -6.26 8.76 -4.63
CA ILE A 180 -5.35 9.85 -4.28
C ILE A 180 -5.37 10.09 -2.77
N SER A 181 -6.55 10.13 -2.15
CA SER A 181 -6.71 10.43 -0.72
C SER A 181 -6.00 9.43 0.17
N GLY A 182 -6.06 8.14 -0.17
CA GLY A 182 -5.33 7.09 0.57
C GLY A 182 -3.81 7.21 0.51
N LEU A 183 -3.29 8.03 -0.40
CA LEU A 183 -1.86 8.33 -0.52
C LEU A 183 -1.51 9.69 0.06
N SER A 184 -2.36 10.71 -0.14
CA SER A 184 -2.02 12.12 0.07
C SER A 184 -2.63 12.77 1.31
N LEU A 185 -3.72 12.25 1.88
CA LEU A 185 -4.35 12.88 3.04
C LEU A 185 -3.48 12.72 4.31
N ASP A 186 -3.27 13.86 4.98
CA ASP A 186 -2.50 13.96 6.21
C ASP A 186 -3.34 13.58 7.43
N ASN A 187 -2.78 12.74 8.32
CA ASN A 187 -3.24 12.54 9.71
C ASN A 187 -4.77 12.41 9.85
N HIS A 188 -5.42 11.79 8.87
CA HIS A 188 -6.84 11.53 8.97
C HIS A 188 -7.04 10.52 10.11
N ASP A 189 -7.94 10.86 11.01
CA ASP A 189 -8.34 9.94 12.07
C ASP A 189 -9.14 8.82 11.42
N ASP A 190 -8.53 7.64 11.29
CA ASP A 190 -9.14 6.44 10.68
C ASP A 190 -10.43 5.99 11.37
N SER A 191 -10.75 6.55 12.55
CA SER A 191 -12.02 6.33 13.26
C SER A 191 -13.15 7.26 12.79
N ARG A 192 -12.85 8.35 12.08
CA ARG A 192 -13.82 9.36 11.65
C ARG A 192 -14.06 9.27 10.14
N PRO A 193 -15.29 9.09 9.66
CA PRO A 193 -15.54 9.06 8.22
C PRO A 193 -15.33 10.42 7.54
N LEU A 194 -14.77 10.41 6.34
CA LEU A 194 -14.65 11.56 5.45
C LEU A 194 -16.02 11.89 4.83
N VAL A 195 -16.56 13.06 5.16
CA VAL A 195 -17.88 13.48 4.67
C VAL A 195 -17.77 13.93 3.21
N VAL A 196 -18.28 13.12 2.29
CA VAL A 196 -18.28 13.40 0.85
C VAL A 196 -19.35 14.44 0.55
N ASN A 197 -18.95 15.59 0.01
CA ASN A 197 -19.89 16.66 -0.29
C ASN A 197 -20.78 16.33 -1.51
N ARG A 198 -21.84 17.13 -1.73
CA ARG A 198 -22.77 16.98 -2.87
C ARG A 198 -22.11 16.94 -4.25
N ALA A 199 -20.96 17.58 -4.41
CA ALA A 199 -20.20 17.61 -5.66
C ALA A 199 -19.18 16.47 -5.78
N GLY A 200 -19.12 15.55 -4.80
CA GLY A 200 -18.16 14.45 -4.71
C GLY A 200 -16.78 14.86 -4.25
N GLY A 201 -16.61 16.07 -3.73
CA GLY A 201 -15.39 16.51 -3.08
C GLY A 201 -15.21 15.83 -1.73
N ILE A 202 -13.95 15.54 -1.41
CA ILE A 202 -13.53 14.87 -0.17
C ILE A 202 -12.80 15.91 0.69
N PRO A 203 -13.01 15.96 2.02
CA PRO A 203 -12.27 16.84 2.91
C PRO A 203 -10.75 16.61 2.80
N GLY A 204 -9.96 17.69 2.77
CA GLY A 204 -8.52 17.65 2.50
C GLY A 204 -8.13 17.55 1.02
N MET A 205 -9.12 17.46 0.13
CA MET A 205 -8.98 17.53 -1.33
C MET A 205 -9.77 18.72 -1.90
N GLU A 206 -9.86 19.83 -1.18
CA GLU A 206 -10.59 21.02 -1.62
C GLU A 206 -9.96 21.66 -2.88
N ASP A 207 -8.64 21.58 -2.99
CA ASP A 207 -7.86 21.90 -4.19
C ASP A 207 -7.09 20.66 -4.68
N PRO A 208 -7.74 19.79 -5.47
CA PRO A 208 -7.13 18.55 -5.93
C PRO A 208 -5.86 18.78 -6.75
N PHE A 209 -5.75 19.90 -7.47
CA PHE A 209 -4.56 20.21 -8.25
C PHE A 209 -3.37 20.44 -7.32
N SER A 210 -3.54 21.33 -6.33
CA SER A 210 -2.48 21.60 -5.35
C SER A 210 -2.13 20.37 -4.53
N THR A 211 -3.11 19.54 -4.15
CA THR A 211 -2.83 18.29 -3.42
C THR A 211 -1.99 17.31 -4.25
N ILE A 212 -2.26 17.16 -5.55
CA ILE A 212 -1.45 16.32 -6.44
C ILE A 212 -0.05 16.92 -6.60
N ALA A 213 0.07 18.24 -6.81
CA ALA A 213 1.35 18.92 -6.95
C ALA A 213 2.23 18.77 -5.68
N ASP A 214 1.64 19.01 -4.50
CA ASP A 214 2.32 18.83 -3.22
C ASP A 214 2.76 17.38 -2.98
N PHE A 215 1.98 16.41 -3.48
CA PHE A 215 2.34 14.99 -3.40
C PHE A 215 3.39 14.58 -4.44
N ARG A 216 3.45 15.28 -5.58
CA ARG A 216 4.19 14.98 -6.81
C ARG A 216 3.60 13.81 -7.59
N LEU A 217 3.38 14.01 -8.89
CA LEU A 217 2.80 12.99 -9.76
C LEU A 217 3.67 11.73 -9.83
N ASP A 218 5.00 11.87 -9.84
CA ASP A 218 5.93 10.74 -9.93
C ASP A 218 5.94 9.82 -8.69
N LEU A 219 5.58 10.36 -7.52
CA LEU A 219 5.35 9.57 -6.32
C LEU A 219 3.93 8.98 -6.31
N LEU A 220 2.95 9.77 -6.75
CA LEU A 220 1.56 9.35 -6.83
C LEU A 220 1.40 8.15 -7.77
N THR A 221 2.04 8.19 -8.95
CA THR A 221 1.92 7.13 -9.96
C THR A 221 2.46 5.79 -9.49
N LYS A 222 3.50 5.78 -8.64
CA LYS A 222 4.02 4.56 -8.03
C LYS A 222 2.99 3.93 -7.09
N GLY A 223 2.32 4.74 -6.27
CA GLY A 223 1.26 4.27 -5.38
C GLY A 223 -0.01 3.83 -6.12
N LEU A 224 -0.31 4.46 -7.27
CA LEU A 224 -1.46 4.15 -8.12
C LEU A 224 -1.17 3.05 -9.16
N HIS A 225 0.06 2.55 -9.23
CA HIS A 225 0.54 1.61 -10.26
C HIS A 225 0.23 2.06 -11.71
N CYS A 226 0.27 3.37 -11.98
CA CYS A 226 0.06 3.94 -13.32
C CYS A 226 1.38 4.37 -13.97
N GLY A 227 1.43 4.36 -15.31
CA GLY A 227 2.56 4.90 -16.05
C GLY A 227 2.53 6.43 -16.10
N VAL A 228 3.69 7.08 -16.05
CA VAL A 228 3.83 8.53 -16.29
C VAL A 228 3.99 8.78 -17.78
N GLY A 229 3.18 9.69 -18.35
CA GLY A 229 3.31 10.16 -19.74
C GLY A 229 2.08 9.89 -20.60
N SER A 230 2.14 10.30 -21.87
CA SER A 230 1.09 10.03 -22.85
C SER A 230 1.36 8.74 -23.63
N SER A 231 0.32 8.16 -24.23
CA SER A 231 0.43 6.99 -25.14
C SER A 231 1.37 7.18 -26.34
N TYR A 232 1.98 8.37 -26.51
CA TYR A 232 2.90 8.69 -27.60
C TYR A 232 4.37 8.73 -27.16
N GLU A 233 4.65 8.68 -25.84
CA GLU A 233 6.01 8.72 -25.27
C GLU A 233 6.47 7.33 -24.77
N TYR A 234 6.23 6.30 -25.58
CA TYR A 234 6.63 4.89 -25.34
C TYR A 234 8.15 4.64 -25.23
N GLY A 235 8.96 5.68 -25.03
CA GLY A 235 10.42 5.60 -25.06
C GLY A 235 11.09 5.44 -23.69
N ASN A 236 10.44 5.84 -22.60
CA ASN A 236 11.06 5.76 -21.28
C ASN A 236 10.70 4.44 -20.59
N ARG A 237 11.71 3.61 -20.32
CA ARG A 237 11.52 2.35 -19.60
C ARG A 237 11.09 2.66 -18.17
N ASP A 238 9.86 2.30 -17.83
CA ASP A 238 9.37 2.32 -16.46
C ASP A 238 10.02 1.18 -15.66
N TRP A 239 11.20 1.48 -15.10
CA TRP A 239 12.00 0.55 -14.33
C TRP A 239 11.30 0.11 -13.03
N PHE A 240 10.40 0.95 -12.50
CA PHE A 240 9.63 0.62 -11.30
C PHE A 240 8.61 -0.47 -11.64
N ARG A 241 7.87 -0.28 -12.74
CA ARG A 241 6.97 -1.30 -13.25
C ARG A 241 7.68 -2.61 -13.63
N GLU A 242 8.88 -2.53 -14.19
CA GLU A 242 9.71 -3.72 -14.44
C GLU A 242 10.06 -4.47 -13.13
N MET A 243 10.39 -3.75 -12.07
CA MET A 243 10.71 -4.32 -10.76
C MET A 243 9.50 -4.95 -10.10
N GLU A 244 8.34 -4.27 -10.09
CA GLU A 244 7.10 -4.84 -9.57
C GLU A 244 6.68 -6.10 -10.35
N ALA A 245 6.84 -6.10 -11.67
CA ALA A 245 6.59 -7.29 -12.49
C ALA A 245 7.52 -8.46 -12.10
N ASP A 246 8.80 -8.18 -11.84
CA ASP A 246 9.74 -9.19 -11.35
C ASP A 246 9.36 -9.70 -9.95
N GLU A 247 8.92 -8.82 -9.05
CA GLU A 247 8.46 -9.20 -7.70
C GLU A 247 7.16 -10.02 -7.72
N ILE A 248 6.22 -9.68 -8.59
CA ILE A 248 5.00 -10.48 -8.81
C ILE A 248 5.37 -11.89 -9.24
N LEU A 249 6.28 -12.04 -10.21
CA LEU A 249 6.71 -13.36 -10.69
C LEU A 249 7.40 -14.17 -9.59
N LEU A 250 8.29 -13.54 -8.81
CA LEU A 250 8.97 -14.17 -7.68
C LEU A 250 7.97 -14.65 -6.60
N ALA A 251 6.93 -13.86 -6.33
CA ALA A 251 5.88 -14.24 -5.39
C ALA A 251 5.08 -15.46 -5.86
N LEU A 252 4.74 -15.52 -7.16
CA LEU A 252 4.00 -16.66 -7.75
C LEU A 252 4.82 -17.95 -7.79
N GLU A 253 6.14 -17.85 -7.90
CA GLU A 253 7.04 -19.00 -7.86
C GLU A 253 7.14 -19.63 -6.46
N GLY A 254 6.55 -19.02 -5.43
CA GLY A 254 6.60 -19.51 -4.04
C GLY A 254 7.99 -19.39 -3.39
N SER A 255 8.95 -18.81 -4.11
CA SER A 255 10.36 -18.68 -3.71
C SER A 255 10.58 -17.59 -2.65
N GLY A 256 9.54 -16.85 -2.28
CA GLY A 256 9.62 -15.70 -1.38
C GLY A 256 9.27 -15.96 0.09
N SER A 257 9.18 -17.21 0.58
CA SER A 257 8.51 -17.46 1.88
C SER A 257 9.18 -18.34 2.94
N GLU A 258 10.41 -18.86 2.76
CA GLU A 258 10.98 -19.79 3.77
C GLU A 258 12.39 -19.46 4.30
N ASP A 259 13.18 -18.56 3.70
CA ASP A 259 14.53 -18.25 4.19
C ASP A 259 14.81 -16.74 4.16
N ASP A 260 14.20 -16.03 5.11
CA ASP A 260 14.23 -14.56 5.24
C ASP A 260 15.56 -14.03 5.86
N SER A 261 16.62 -14.84 5.84
CA SER A 261 17.89 -14.56 6.52
C SER A 261 18.96 -13.93 5.61
N ASP A 262 18.83 -14.05 4.28
CA ASP A 262 19.90 -13.70 3.33
C ASP A 262 19.54 -12.61 2.30
N LEU A 263 18.35 -12.00 2.37
CA LEU A 263 17.94 -10.92 1.44
C LEU A 263 18.43 -9.52 1.86
N ASP A 264 19.30 -9.43 2.85
CA ASP A 264 19.87 -8.19 3.40
C ASP A 264 20.88 -7.48 2.46
N HIS A 265 21.07 -7.95 1.22
CA HIS A 265 22.08 -7.42 0.29
C HIS A 265 21.56 -6.57 -0.89
N HIS A 266 20.25 -6.32 -1.00
CA HIS A 266 19.69 -5.51 -2.09
C HIS A 266 19.12 -4.13 -1.67
N HIS A 267 19.25 -3.73 -0.40
CA HIS A 267 18.71 -2.47 0.12
C HIS A 267 19.50 -1.19 -0.22
N SER A 268 20.07 -1.12 -1.42
CA SER A 268 20.54 0.16 -1.96
C SER A 268 20.01 0.29 -3.37
N TYR A 269 19.12 1.28 -3.57
CA TYR A 269 18.78 1.77 -4.91
C TYR A 269 20.09 1.91 -5.71
N PRO A 270 20.37 1.03 -6.69
CA PRO A 270 21.55 1.21 -7.50
C PRO A 270 21.25 2.41 -8.38
N ASN A 271 21.95 3.49 -8.11
CA ASN A 271 22.04 4.69 -8.95
C ASN A 271 21.90 4.28 -10.43
N PRO A 272 20.98 4.86 -11.23
CA PRO A 272 20.72 4.44 -12.61
C PRO A 272 21.99 4.40 -13.48
N SER A 273 23.00 5.21 -13.13
CA SER A 273 24.33 5.22 -13.75
C SER A 273 25.18 3.95 -13.53
N LYS A 274 24.93 3.17 -12.46
CA LYS A 274 25.66 1.92 -12.17
C LYS A 274 25.00 0.68 -12.79
N ARG A 275 23.77 0.77 -13.30
CA ARG A 275 23.06 -0.38 -13.91
C ARG A 275 23.53 -0.75 -15.32
N ARG A 276 24.33 0.09 -16.00
CA ARG A 276 24.97 -0.28 -17.29
C ARG A 276 26.05 -1.37 -17.19
N ARG A 277 26.41 -1.86 -16.00
CA ARG A 277 27.54 -2.82 -15.82
C ARG A 277 27.25 -4.09 -15.02
N LEU A 278 26.00 -4.36 -14.62
CA LEU A 278 25.62 -5.69 -14.11
C LEU A 278 24.70 -6.39 -15.13
N GLU A 279 25.23 -6.66 -16.31
CA GLU A 279 24.72 -7.74 -17.17
C GLU A 279 25.32 -9.06 -16.70
N ALA A 280 24.94 -9.52 -15.51
CA ALA A 280 24.94 -10.95 -15.27
C ALA A 280 23.74 -11.50 -16.07
N PRO A 281 23.92 -12.46 -16.98
CA PRO A 281 22.79 -12.97 -17.77
C PRO A 281 21.78 -13.58 -16.79
N PRO A 282 20.52 -13.13 -16.78
CA PRO A 282 19.53 -13.74 -15.90
C PRO A 282 19.46 -15.24 -16.24
N GLN A 283 19.47 -16.07 -15.20
CA GLN A 283 19.15 -17.50 -15.28
C GLN A 283 18.01 -17.70 -16.29
N ARG A 284 18.13 -18.72 -17.14
CA ARG A 284 17.26 -18.95 -18.31
C ARG A 284 15.76 -18.91 -17.94
N ARG A 285 15.18 -17.71 -17.90
CA ARG A 285 13.75 -17.49 -17.71
C ARG A 285 13.03 -18.21 -18.83
N SER A 286 12.02 -19.01 -18.45
CA SER A 286 11.25 -19.77 -19.42
C SER A 286 10.64 -18.80 -20.45
N ARG A 287 10.34 -19.28 -21.67
CA ARG A 287 9.69 -18.43 -22.67
C ARG A 287 8.36 -17.86 -22.14
N LEU A 288 7.65 -18.63 -21.31
CA LEU A 288 6.41 -18.22 -20.67
C LEU A 288 6.64 -17.09 -19.66
N GLU A 289 7.59 -17.25 -18.73
CA GLU A 289 7.91 -16.25 -17.71
C GLU A 289 8.28 -14.89 -18.34
N ARG A 290 9.07 -14.91 -19.42
CA ARG A 290 9.39 -13.70 -20.18
C ARG A 290 8.15 -13.06 -20.80
N THR A 291 7.27 -13.84 -21.42
CA THR A 291 6.01 -13.34 -21.99
C THR A 291 5.11 -12.75 -20.91
N VAL A 292 4.96 -13.43 -19.77
CA VAL A 292 4.16 -12.93 -18.65
C VAL A 292 4.77 -11.65 -18.09
N ARG A 293 6.09 -11.57 -17.93
CA ARG A 293 6.78 -10.33 -17.52
C ARG A 293 6.50 -9.18 -18.49
N GLU A 294 6.60 -9.41 -19.79
CA GLU A 294 6.33 -8.39 -20.81
C GLU A 294 4.87 -7.93 -20.75
N LEU A 295 3.91 -8.85 -20.55
CA LEU A 295 2.50 -8.53 -20.35
C LEU A 295 2.26 -7.71 -19.08
N LEU A 296 2.89 -8.09 -17.95
CA LEU A 296 2.81 -7.34 -16.70
C LEU A 296 3.35 -5.92 -16.87
N VAL A 297 4.42 -5.72 -17.62
CA VAL A 297 5.00 -4.39 -17.86
C VAL A 297 4.13 -3.53 -18.78
N GLN A 298 3.54 -4.13 -19.82
CA GLN A 298 2.83 -3.38 -20.86
C GLN A 298 1.32 -3.20 -20.61
N ASN A 299 0.70 -4.05 -19.78
CA ASN A 299 -0.74 -4.07 -19.60
C ASN A 299 -1.12 -3.95 -18.12
N ASN A 300 -1.68 -2.79 -17.75
CA ASN A 300 -2.10 -2.48 -16.38
C ASN A 300 -3.26 -3.35 -15.89
N GLU A 301 -4.13 -3.86 -16.76
CA GLU A 301 -5.21 -4.77 -16.35
C GLU A 301 -4.62 -6.11 -15.93
N VAL A 302 -3.70 -6.65 -16.73
CA VAL A 302 -3.00 -7.91 -16.41
C VAL A 302 -2.22 -7.71 -15.12
N PHE A 303 -1.45 -6.63 -15.02
CA PHE A 303 -0.72 -6.29 -13.81
C PHE A 303 -1.62 -6.27 -12.58
N SER A 304 -2.75 -5.56 -12.64
CA SER A 304 -3.65 -5.41 -11.48
C SER A 304 -4.34 -6.73 -11.10
N VAL A 305 -4.69 -7.56 -12.08
CA VAL A 305 -5.21 -8.92 -11.82
C VAL A 305 -4.17 -9.75 -11.06
N PHE A 306 -2.93 -9.77 -11.55
CA PHE A 306 -1.85 -10.51 -10.88
C PHE A 306 -1.54 -9.96 -9.49
N LEU A 307 -1.48 -8.64 -9.34
CA LEU A 307 -1.30 -7.99 -8.05
C LEU A 307 -2.43 -8.39 -7.08
N ASN A 308 -3.68 -8.45 -7.54
CA ASN A 308 -4.81 -8.83 -6.69
C ASN A 308 -4.81 -10.30 -6.27
N MET A 309 -4.16 -11.19 -7.03
CA MET A 309 -3.99 -12.61 -6.67
C MET A 309 -2.96 -12.85 -5.56
N LEU A 310 -2.04 -11.91 -5.35
CA LEU A 310 -0.96 -12.05 -4.37
C LEU A 310 -1.46 -11.90 -2.93
N SER A 311 -0.76 -12.52 -2.00
CA SER A 311 -1.00 -12.33 -0.57
C SER A 311 -0.62 -10.91 -0.17
N PRO A 312 -1.33 -10.27 0.79
CA PRO A 312 -0.87 -9.03 1.42
C PRO A 312 0.56 -9.10 2.01
N ARG A 313 1.08 -10.31 2.21
CA ARG A 313 2.43 -10.61 2.70
C ARG A 313 3.50 -10.51 1.63
N ASP A 314 3.14 -10.72 0.37
CA ASP A 314 4.10 -10.64 -0.73
C ASP A 314 4.65 -9.22 -0.83
N LYS A 315 5.96 -9.08 -1.05
CA LYS A 315 6.66 -7.79 -0.96
C LYS A 315 5.96 -6.66 -1.72
N VAL A 316 5.50 -6.93 -2.94
CA VAL A 316 4.82 -5.96 -3.81
C VAL A 316 3.46 -5.48 -3.25
N ARG A 317 2.81 -6.27 -2.39
CA ARG A 317 1.58 -5.87 -1.67
C ARG A 317 1.84 -5.43 -0.22
N ASN A 318 3.00 -5.77 0.34
CA ASN A 318 3.34 -5.47 1.72
C ASN A 318 3.34 -3.96 1.95
N LEU A 319 2.45 -3.50 2.82
CA LEU A 319 2.27 -2.09 3.09
C LEU A 319 3.55 -1.43 3.63
N TYR A 320 4.22 -2.07 4.60
CA TYR A 320 5.41 -1.52 5.25
C TYR A 320 6.57 -1.40 4.27
N SER A 321 6.75 -2.39 3.38
CA SER A 321 7.73 -2.32 2.28
C SER A 321 7.42 -1.18 1.32
N ARG A 322 6.16 -1.00 0.90
CA ARG A 322 5.78 0.11 0.01
C ARG A 322 5.98 1.48 0.66
N LEU A 323 5.72 1.61 1.95
CA LEU A 323 5.98 2.84 2.71
C LEU A 323 7.48 3.13 2.81
N GLN A 324 8.30 2.09 2.98
CA GLN A 324 9.75 2.18 2.93
C GLN A 324 10.23 2.67 1.55
N ASP A 325 9.77 2.03 0.47
CA ASP A 325 10.13 2.42 -0.90
C ASP A 325 9.70 3.85 -1.23
N ARG A 326 8.53 4.29 -0.71
CA ARG A 326 8.08 5.68 -0.83
C ARG A 326 9.04 6.64 -0.14
N VAL A 327 9.50 6.33 1.09
CA VAL A 327 10.49 7.16 1.79
C VAL A 327 11.79 7.23 1.02
N ASP A 328 12.27 6.11 0.48
CA ASP A 328 13.49 6.10 -0.31
C ASP A 328 13.36 6.94 -1.60
N ALA A 329 12.20 6.91 -2.25
CA ALA A 329 11.89 7.77 -3.39
C ALA A 329 11.90 9.26 -3.00
N VAL A 330 11.30 9.62 -1.86
CA VAL A 330 11.30 10.99 -1.32
C VAL A 330 12.72 11.47 -1.04
N LEU A 331 13.54 10.63 -0.42
CA LEU A 331 14.94 10.92 -0.12
C LEU A 331 15.77 11.09 -1.41
N LEU A 332 15.51 10.27 -2.44
CA LEU A 332 16.14 10.41 -3.75
C LEU A 332 15.76 11.73 -4.44
N GLU A 333 14.50 12.12 -4.40
CA GLU A 333 14.04 13.40 -4.97
C GLU A 333 14.62 14.60 -4.22
N LEU A 334 14.66 14.55 -2.89
CA LEU A 334 15.35 15.55 -2.07
C LEU A 334 16.82 15.71 -2.48
N LYS A 335 17.50 14.57 -2.68
CA LYS A 335 18.89 14.57 -3.11
C LYS A 335 19.05 15.18 -4.51
N ARG A 336 18.23 14.77 -5.49
CA ARG A 336 18.23 15.34 -6.85
C ARG A 336 18.00 16.85 -6.82
N TYR A 337 17.07 17.31 -6.00
CA TYR A 337 16.78 18.73 -5.80
C TYR A 337 17.98 19.47 -5.19
N SER A 338 18.65 18.89 -4.19
CA SER A 338 19.86 19.50 -3.61
C SER A 338 21.02 19.58 -4.60
N GLU A 339 21.18 18.57 -5.45
CA GLU A 339 22.22 18.52 -6.49
C GLU A 339 21.93 19.53 -7.62
N SER A 340 20.66 19.72 -8.00
CA SER A 340 20.27 20.70 -9.03
C SER A 340 20.47 22.15 -8.60
N LEU A 341 20.42 22.44 -7.30
CA LEU A 341 20.77 23.75 -6.77
C LEU A 341 22.27 24.07 -6.92
N ALA A 342 23.12 23.04 -7.00
CA ALA A 342 24.55 23.19 -7.18
C ALA A 342 24.98 23.10 -8.67
N ASP A 343 24.23 22.37 -9.49
CA ASP A 343 24.55 22.12 -10.91
C ASP A 343 23.44 22.62 -11.86
N PRO A 344 23.69 23.68 -12.66
CA PRO A 344 22.74 24.21 -13.63
C PRO A 344 22.31 23.21 -14.71
N SER A 345 23.13 22.21 -15.03
CA SER A 345 22.76 21.19 -16.03
C SER A 345 21.68 20.26 -15.50
N LEU A 346 21.80 19.83 -14.23
CA LEU A 346 20.78 19.03 -13.55
C LEU A 346 19.48 19.83 -13.35
N ALA A 347 19.57 21.14 -13.10
CA ALA A 347 18.40 22.01 -13.05
C ALA A 347 17.68 22.06 -14.40
N SER A 348 18.42 22.19 -15.51
CA SER A 348 17.84 22.15 -16.85
C SER A 348 17.20 20.79 -17.17
N ASP A 349 17.82 19.70 -16.73
CA ASP A 349 17.28 18.34 -16.92
C ASP A 349 15.97 18.17 -16.13
N LEU A 350 15.90 18.60 -14.87
CA LEU A 350 14.67 18.58 -14.05
C LEU A 350 13.56 19.48 -14.61
N ALA A 351 13.92 20.65 -15.15
CA ALA A 351 12.98 21.51 -15.86
C ALA A 351 12.40 20.81 -17.09
N SER A 352 13.23 20.06 -17.83
CA SER A 352 12.81 19.34 -19.03
C SER A 352 11.86 18.18 -18.75
N THR A 353 11.94 17.57 -17.56
CA THR A 353 11.00 16.52 -17.11
C THR A 353 9.71 17.08 -16.50
N GLY A 354 9.58 18.41 -16.40
CA GLY A 354 8.43 19.07 -15.80
C GLY A 354 8.39 18.99 -14.27
N ALA A 355 9.44 18.48 -13.61
CA ALA A 355 9.49 18.35 -12.16
C ALA A 355 9.40 19.71 -11.44
N ASP A 356 9.89 20.78 -12.08
CA ASP A 356 9.83 22.15 -11.56
C ASP A 356 8.41 22.71 -11.50
N ARG A 357 7.48 22.14 -12.29
CA ARG A 357 6.08 22.60 -12.38
C ARG A 357 5.27 22.22 -11.13
N GLU A 358 5.63 21.12 -10.48
CA GLU A 358 4.93 20.59 -9.31
C GLU A 358 5.45 21.12 -7.97
N GLY A 359 6.40 22.06 -8.00
CA GLY A 359 6.96 22.69 -6.79
C GLY A 359 8.26 22.05 -6.28
N ARG A 360 8.69 22.52 -5.10
CA ARG A 360 10.03 22.27 -4.55
C ARG A 360 10.10 20.99 -3.72
N CYS A 361 11.03 20.09 -4.04
CA CYS A 361 11.37 18.91 -3.22
C CYS A 361 12.37 19.26 -2.11
N ASP A 362 12.06 20.28 -1.30
CA ASP A 362 12.96 20.72 -0.25
C ASP A 362 12.91 19.85 1.03
N VAL A 363 13.70 20.22 2.06
CA VAL A 363 13.72 19.48 3.34
C VAL A 363 12.37 19.52 4.05
N ALA A 364 11.60 20.61 3.89
CA ALA A 364 10.28 20.71 4.49
C ALA A 364 9.31 19.74 3.80
N TRP A 365 9.31 19.70 2.47
CA TRP A 365 8.55 18.73 1.68
C TRP A 365 8.91 17.28 2.06
N ALA A 366 10.20 16.93 2.07
CA ALA A 366 10.64 15.58 2.40
C ALA A 366 10.25 15.18 3.82
N SER A 367 10.39 16.09 4.79
CA SER A 367 10.00 15.83 6.18
C SER A 367 8.51 15.53 6.33
N ARG A 368 7.63 16.24 5.60
CA ARG A 368 6.18 15.99 5.64
C ARG A 368 5.87 14.58 5.12
N HIS A 369 6.43 14.22 3.97
CA HIS A 369 6.21 12.90 3.36
C HIS A 369 6.75 11.74 4.19
N ILE A 370 7.91 11.90 4.82
CA ILE A 370 8.46 10.88 5.72
C ILE A 370 7.61 10.75 6.98
N LEU A 371 7.19 11.88 7.58
CA LEU A 371 6.28 11.86 8.73
C LEU A 371 4.95 11.19 8.39
N ARG A 372 4.37 11.46 7.21
CA ARG A 372 3.16 10.77 6.72
C ARG A 372 3.35 9.26 6.67
N ALA A 373 4.48 8.79 6.11
CA ALA A 373 4.77 7.36 6.06
C ALA A 373 4.90 6.75 7.45
N VAL A 374 5.57 7.43 8.38
CA VAL A 374 5.69 6.96 9.78
C VAL A 374 4.34 6.94 10.49
N SER A 375 3.51 7.97 10.32
CA SER A 375 2.15 8.01 10.87
C SER A 375 1.30 6.87 10.32
N GLN A 376 1.38 6.60 9.02
CA GLN A 376 0.63 5.51 8.38
C GLN A 376 1.06 4.13 8.90
N ILE A 377 2.36 3.91 9.15
CA ILE A 377 2.82 2.70 9.85
C ILE A 377 2.21 2.62 11.25
N GLY A 378 2.19 3.73 11.97
CA GLY A 378 1.61 3.82 13.32
C GLY A 378 0.12 3.50 13.38
N SER A 379 -0.69 4.10 12.49
CA SER A 379 -2.12 3.83 12.40
C SER A 379 -2.41 2.36 12.17
N GLU A 380 -1.65 1.71 11.28
CA GLU A 380 -1.81 0.29 10.96
C GLU A 380 -1.35 -0.63 12.11
N LEU A 381 -0.34 -0.21 12.88
CA LEU A 381 0.05 -0.92 14.10
C LEU A 381 -1.02 -0.87 15.20
N LEU A 382 -1.82 0.19 15.23
CA LEU A 382 -2.86 0.43 16.24
C LEU A 382 -4.25 -0.05 15.82
N ARG A 383 -4.45 -0.35 14.52
CA ARG A 383 -5.74 -0.77 13.95
C ARG A 383 -6.19 -2.12 14.50
N ALA A 384 -7.49 -2.29 14.75
CA ALA A 384 -8.06 -3.56 15.19
C ALA A 384 -8.62 -4.41 14.01
N PRO A 385 -8.40 -5.74 13.97
CA PRO A 385 -7.51 -6.51 14.84
C PRO A 385 -6.04 -6.14 14.55
N GLY A 386 -5.23 -5.97 15.61
CA GLY A 386 -3.82 -5.58 15.49
C GLY A 386 -3.02 -6.49 14.57
N PRO A 387 -1.90 -6.00 14.00
CA PRO A 387 -1.10 -6.76 13.06
C PRO A 387 -0.53 -8.04 13.69
N GLY A 388 -0.41 -9.07 12.87
CA GLY A 388 0.22 -10.33 13.28
C GLY A 388 1.72 -10.17 13.58
N PRO A 389 2.37 -11.17 14.21
CA PRO A 389 3.79 -11.08 14.57
C PRO A 389 4.74 -10.78 13.39
N ARG A 390 4.43 -11.29 12.19
CA ARG A 390 5.21 -11.01 10.98
C ARG A 390 5.01 -9.58 10.46
N GLU A 391 3.77 -9.11 10.44
CA GLU A 391 3.47 -7.72 10.04
C GLU A 391 4.11 -6.72 11.02
N ARG A 392 4.14 -7.04 12.31
CA ARG A 392 4.91 -6.28 13.31
C ARG A 392 6.41 -6.29 13.03
N ALA A 393 6.97 -7.42 12.59
CA ALA A 393 8.37 -7.51 12.18
C ALA A 393 8.65 -6.65 10.93
N ASP A 394 7.76 -6.67 9.94
CA ASP A 394 7.86 -5.83 8.74
C ASP A 394 7.75 -4.35 9.06
N ALA A 395 6.82 -3.97 9.94
CA ALA A 395 6.68 -2.61 10.45
C ALA A 395 7.96 -2.15 11.17
N ALA A 396 8.50 -2.99 12.07
CA ALA A 396 9.75 -2.70 12.76
C ALA A 396 10.92 -2.54 11.79
N ARG A 397 11.00 -3.39 10.75
CA ARG A 397 12.03 -3.31 9.71
C ARG A 397 11.94 -1.99 8.95
N ALA A 398 10.74 -1.60 8.51
CA ALA A 398 10.51 -0.33 7.81
C ALA A 398 10.83 0.89 8.69
N LEU A 399 10.38 0.90 9.95
CA LEU A 399 10.69 1.97 10.91
C LEU A 399 12.20 2.09 11.15
N MET A 400 12.89 0.96 11.36
CA MET A 400 14.34 0.95 11.55
C MET A 400 15.08 1.45 10.30
N HIS A 401 14.66 1.06 9.10
CA HIS A 401 15.22 1.56 7.85
C HIS A 401 15.06 3.07 7.72
N ILE A 402 13.86 3.60 7.97
CA ILE A 402 13.59 5.05 7.90
C ILE A 402 14.47 5.81 8.90
N LEU A 403 14.58 5.31 10.13
CA LEU A 403 15.41 5.92 11.17
C LEU A 403 16.89 5.92 10.77
N GLU A 404 17.41 4.80 10.28
CA GLU A 404 18.79 4.68 9.83
C GLU A 404 19.09 5.55 8.61
N ALA A 405 18.18 5.60 7.63
CA ALA A 405 18.34 6.45 6.45
C ALA A 405 18.49 7.92 6.85
N VAL A 406 17.62 8.43 7.73
CA VAL A 406 17.67 9.82 8.20
C VAL A 406 18.90 10.08 9.08
N VAL A 407 19.20 9.19 10.03
CA VAL A 407 20.31 9.40 10.98
C VAL A 407 21.68 9.16 10.33
N LEU A 408 21.83 8.21 9.42
CA LEU A 408 23.12 7.85 8.86
C LEU A 408 23.38 8.50 7.49
N GLY A 409 22.33 8.73 6.70
CA GLY A 409 22.43 9.24 5.33
C GLY A 409 22.15 10.72 5.14
N TYR A 410 21.33 11.34 6.01
CA TYR A 410 20.84 12.72 5.84
C TYR A 410 21.08 13.60 7.08
N ASP A 411 22.25 13.45 7.69
CA ASP A 411 22.69 14.22 8.86
C ASP A 411 23.40 15.54 8.52
N GLY A 412 23.79 15.72 7.26
CA GLY A 412 24.43 16.93 6.75
C GLY A 412 23.44 18.01 6.29
N ASP A 413 23.94 19.23 6.13
CA ASP A 413 23.19 20.30 5.47
C ASP A 413 23.08 20.01 3.97
N MET A 414 21.85 20.01 3.45
CA MET A 414 21.52 19.77 2.04
C MET A 414 21.68 21.02 1.18
N TYR A 415 21.66 22.23 1.77
CA TYR A 415 21.71 23.50 1.04
C TYR A 415 22.79 24.44 1.58
N PRO A 416 23.36 25.32 0.72
CA PRO A 416 24.27 26.38 1.14
C PRO A 416 23.65 27.34 2.17
N SER A 417 24.49 28.01 2.95
CA SER A 417 24.10 28.82 4.09
C SER A 417 23.25 30.04 3.73
N GLY A 418 21.92 29.92 3.89
CA GLY A 418 20.95 31.02 3.80
C GLY A 418 19.62 30.76 4.51
N ALA A 419 19.16 29.49 4.56
CA ALA A 419 17.92 29.09 5.25
C ALA A 419 18.15 28.75 6.74
N SER A 420 17.10 28.62 7.55
CA SER A 420 17.26 28.18 8.94
C SER A 420 17.95 26.79 9.00
N PRO A 421 18.68 26.45 10.07
CA PRO A 421 19.27 25.10 10.23
C PRO A 421 18.27 23.95 10.06
N ARG A 422 16.99 24.19 10.32
CA ARG A 422 15.90 23.21 10.17
C ARG A 422 15.43 23.04 8.71
N ASP A 423 15.58 24.07 7.89
CA ASP A 423 15.14 24.02 6.49
C ASP A 423 16.23 23.52 5.55
N ARG A 424 17.46 23.38 6.05
CA ARG A 424 18.60 22.82 5.32
C ARG A 424 19.01 21.42 5.75
N ASN A 425 18.55 20.93 6.90
CA ASN A 425 19.00 19.65 7.46
C ASN A 425 17.81 18.78 7.88
N LEU A 426 17.66 17.64 7.21
CA LEU A 426 16.53 16.73 7.41
C LEU A 426 16.56 16.10 8.81
N TYR A 427 17.74 15.66 9.27
CA TYR A 427 17.92 15.13 10.62
C TYR A 427 17.49 16.15 11.68
N ARG A 428 17.90 17.42 11.56
CA ARG A 428 17.50 18.46 12.51
C ARG A 428 16.00 18.69 12.53
N ARG A 429 15.35 18.66 11.36
CA ARG A 429 13.92 18.86 11.26
C ARG A 429 13.11 17.73 11.88
N LEU A 430 13.53 16.48 11.65
CA LEU A 430 12.80 15.30 12.11
C LEU A 430 13.13 14.93 13.56
N VAL A 431 14.40 15.01 13.96
CA VAL A 431 14.89 14.52 15.26
C VAL A 431 15.12 15.66 16.26
N GLU A 432 15.76 16.76 15.88
CA GLU A 432 16.04 17.86 16.84
C GLU A 432 14.81 18.73 17.13
N ALA A 433 13.99 19.00 16.13
CA ALA A 433 12.81 19.85 16.25
C ALA A 433 11.53 19.08 16.64
N GLY A 434 11.58 17.74 16.71
CA GLY A 434 10.41 16.89 16.99
C GLY A 434 9.40 16.84 15.85
N GLY A 435 9.81 17.00 14.59
CA GLY A 435 8.89 17.00 13.45
C GLY A 435 7.89 18.18 13.46
N HIS A 436 6.77 18.03 12.74
CA HIS A 436 5.79 19.12 12.55
C HIS A 436 4.97 19.47 13.81
N ALA A 437 4.99 18.62 14.86
CA ALA A 437 4.15 18.76 16.06
C ALA A 437 4.88 18.48 17.39
N GLY A 438 6.21 18.37 17.41
CA GLY A 438 6.96 18.01 18.62
C GLY A 438 6.93 16.52 18.99
N GLY A 439 6.47 15.67 18.08
CA GLY A 439 6.47 14.21 18.24
C GLY A 439 7.87 13.60 18.21
N LEU A 440 8.01 12.38 18.72
CA LEU A 440 9.30 11.68 18.86
C LEU A 440 9.70 10.92 17.58
N PHE A 441 9.20 11.37 16.43
CA PHE A 441 9.44 10.77 15.10
C PHE A 441 9.18 9.25 15.13
N VAL A 442 10.04 8.46 14.49
CA VAL A 442 9.95 6.99 14.42
C VAL A 442 9.95 6.33 15.80
N VAL A 443 10.55 6.95 16.82
CA VAL A 443 10.75 6.34 18.14
C VAL A 443 9.44 6.10 18.86
N GLU A 444 8.45 6.97 18.64
CA GLU A 444 7.11 6.77 19.16
C GLU A 444 6.51 5.45 18.68
N GLN A 445 6.60 5.21 17.36
CA GLN A 445 6.04 4.02 16.72
C GLN A 445 6.82 2.74 17.04
N LEU A 446 8.14 2.83 17.22
CA LEU A 446 8.96 1.71 17.70
C LEU A 446 8.52 1.23 19.10
N GLY A 447 7.89 2.08 19.90
CA GLY A 447 7.30 1.70 21.18
C GLY A 447 6.16 0.69 21.07
N HIS A 448 5.52 0.54 19.90
CA HIS A 448 4.45 -0.43 19.67
C HIS A 448 4.96 -1.82 19.26
N VAL A 449 6.25 -1.96 18.94
CA VAL A 449 6.89 -3.20 18.42
C VAL A 449 8.04 -3.69 19.30
N LEU A 450 7.93 -3.55 20.63
CA LEU A 450 8.97 -3.96 21.59
C LEU A 450 9.28 -5.47 21.59
N ASP A 451 8.35 -6.28 21.09
CA ASP A 451 8.51 -7.72 20.87
C ASP A 451 9.56 -8.06 19.79
N GLN A 452 9.90 -7.10 18.93
CA GLN A 452 10.87 -7.25 17.83
C GLN A 452 12.31 -7.07 18.35
N THR A 453 12.70 -7.96 19.25
CA THR A 453 13.94 -7.86 20.05
C THR A 453 15.23 -7.91 19.22
N GLN A 454 15.19 -8.43 17.99
CA GLN A 454 16.33 -8.48 17.07
C GLN A 454 16.91 -7.10 16.72
N HIS A 455 16.16 -6.02 16.92
CA HIS A 455 16.61 -4.65 16.63
C HIS A 455 17.27 -3.93 17.81
N ALA A 456 17.33 -4.54 19.00
CA ALA A 456 17.82 -3.87 20.23
C ALA A 456 19.23 -3.29 20.10
N ASP A 457 20.17 -4.04 19.50
CA ASP A 457 21.56 -3.60 19.32
C ASP A 457 21.69 -2.47 18.28
N ARG A 458 20.87 -2.52 17.22
CA ARG A 458 20.81 -1.46 16.20
C ARG A 458 20.31 -0.16 16.80
N ILE A 459 19.27 -0.20 17.65
CA ILE A 459 18.76 0.99 18.35
C ILE A 459 19.83 1.60 19.26
N GLU A 460 20.63 0.80 19.96
CA GLU A 460 21.75 1.31 20.77
C GLU A 460 22.84 1.97 19.93
N ALA A 461 23.18 1.39 18.79
CA ALA A 461 24.13 1.99 17.84
C ALA A 461 23.62 3.35 17.35
N ILE A 462 22.33 3.44 16.99
CA ILE A 462 21.68 4.69 16.59
C ILE A 462 21.67 5.70 17.75
N LYS A 463 21.34 5.28 18.97
CA LYS A 463 21.33 6.14 20.17
C LYS A 463 22.69 6.82 20.38
N LYS A 464 23.80 6.09 20.22
CA LYS A 464 25.15 6.66 20.31
C LYS A 464 25.39 7.75 19.25
N ARG A 465 24.93 7.54 18.02
CA ARG A 465 25.08 8.50 16.91
C ARG A 465 24.21 9.75 17.13
N VAL A 466 22.96 9.54 17.52
CA VAL A 466 21.99 10.60 17.80
C VAL A 466 22.46 11.48 18.99
N ARG A 467 23.00 10.87 20.05
CA ARG A 467 23.59 11.59 21.20
C ARG A 467 24.77 12.47 20.78
N ALA A 468 25.66 11.95 19.92
CA ALA A 468 26.81 12.72 19.44
C ALA A 468 26.42 13.96 18.61
N ARG A 469 25.18 14.00 18.09
CA ARG A 469 24.67 15.10 17.26
C ARG A 469 23.73 16.05 17.99
N GLY A 470 23.55 15.88 19.31
CA GLY A 470 22.81 16.85 20.12
C GLY A 470 21.29 16.73 20.04
N ALA A 471 20.76 15.52 19.85
CA ALA A 471 19.33 15.30 19.92
C ALA A 471 18.73 15.69 21.29
N PRO A 472 17.43 16.05 21.34
CA PRO A 472 16.73 16.43 22.57
C PRO A 472 16.76 15.31 23.62
N ALA A 473 16.85 15.67 24.90
CA ALA A 473 16.87 14.71 26.00
C ALA A 473 15.65 13.76 25.96
N ALA A 474 14.45 14.30 25.75
CA ALA A 474 13.22 13.49 25.63
C ALA A 474 13.30 12.43 24.52
N TYR A 475 13.97 12.73 23.40
CA TYR A 475 14.16 11.77 22.31
C TYR A 475 15.14 10.66 22.70
N LEU A 476 16.23 11.01 23.39
CA LEU A 476 17.21 10.05 23.90
C LEU A 476 16.63 9.16 24.99
N ASP A 477 15.85 9.73 25.90
CA ASP A 477 15.17 9.01 26.98
C ASP A 477 14.19 7.99 26.39
N ARG A 478 13.40 8.39 25.38
CA ARG A 478 12.48 7.47 24.71
C ARG A 478 13.20 6.35 23.95
N LEU A 479 14.29 6.66 23.25
CA LEU A 479 15.12 5.62 22.60
C LEU A 479 15.68 4.62 23.62
N GLU A 480 16.05 5.11 24.80
CA GLU A 480 16.55 4.27 25.88
C GLU A 480 15.45 3.37 26.46
N GLU A 481 14.25 3.90 26.66
CA GLU A 481 13.06 3.12 27.05
C GLU A 481 12.77 1.99 26.05
N VAL A 482 12.76 2.28 24.74
CA VAL A 482 12.51 1.29 23.69
C VAL A 482 13.60 0.21 23.69
N ALA A 483 14.87 0.59 23.74
CA ALA A 483 15.99 -0.35 23.76
C ALA A 483 15.99 -1.23 25.04
N ALA A 484 15.68 -0.65 26.20
CA ALA A 484 15.55 -1.39 27.45
C ALA A 484 14.35 -2.35 27.44
N GLY A 485 13.23 -1.93 26.88
CA GLY A 485 12.02 -2.75 26.70
C GLY A 485 12.30 -3.99 25.84
N MET A 486 12.91 -3.82 24.67
CA MET A 486 13.29 -4.92 23.78
C MET A 486 14.24 -5.93 24.48
N ARG A 487 15.26 -5.45 25.21
CA ARG A 487 16.18 -6.32 25.95
C ARG A 487 15.53 -7.07 27.11
N SER A 488 14.59 -6.43 27.81
CA SER A 488 13.85 -7.07 28.90
C SER A 488 13.06 -8.28 28.38
N ILE A 489 12.42 -8.12 27.22
CA ILE A 489 11.69 -9.21 26.54
C ILE A 489 12.67 -10.29 26.08
N GLN A 490 13.81 -9.90 25.46
CA GLN A 490 14.85 -10.83 25.01
C GLN A 490 15.39 -11.70 26.15
N SER A 491 15.64 -11.10 27.31
CA SER A 491 16.15 -11.80 28.50
C SER A 491 15.13 -12.79 29.07
N ARG A 492 13.83 -12.48 28.99
CA ARG A 492 12.76 -13.41 29.40
C ARG A 492 12.63 -14.60 28.45
N GLN A 493 12.81 -14.39 27.15
CA GLN A 493 12.76 -15.45 26.15
C GLN A 493 13.98 -16.38 26.23
N GLY A 494 15.18 -15.84 26.52
CA GLY A 494 16.40 -16.63 26.69
C GLY A 494 16.50 -17.43 28.00
N SER A 495 15.65 -17.14 29.00
CA SER A 495 15.68 -17.80 30.31
C SER A 495 14.73 -19.00 30.44
N ALA A 496 14.02 -19.39 29.37
CA ALA A 496 13.22 -20.60 29.32
C ALA A 496 14.16 -21.83 29.18
N VAL A 497 14.78 -22.24 30.30
CA VAL A 497 15.58 -23.45 30.38
C VAL A 497 14.67 -24.66 30.16
N PRO A 498 14.98 -25.58 29.21
CA PRO A 498 14.28 -26.85 29.12
C PRO A 498 14.54 -27.64 30.40
N TYR A 499 13.47 -27.95 31.13
CA TYR A 499 13.49 -28.78 32.31
C TYR A 499 14.17 -30.12 31.98
N SER A 500 15.46 -30.24 32.32
CA SER A 500 16.16 -31.52 32.31
C SER A 500 15.80 -32.23 33.61
N PRO A 501 15.21 -33.42 33.58
CA PRO A 501 14.89 -34.15 34.79
C PRO A 501 16.21 -34.61 35.41
N SER A 502 16.55 -34.00 36.54
CA SER A 502 17.67 -34.44 37.38
C SER A 502 17.40 -35.85 37.88
N VAL A 503 18.21 -36.79 37.40
CA VAL A 503 18.36 -38.14 37.93
C VAL A 503 18.88 -38.02 39.37
N SER A 504 18.02 -38.37 40.33
CA SER A 504 18.42 -38.52 41.73
C SER A 504 19.22 -39.81 41.88
N SER A 505 20.52 -39.66 42.12
CA SER A 505 21.39 -40.71 42.63
C SER A 505 21.07 -40.97 44.10
N SER A 506 20.56 -42.16 44.42
CA SER A 506 20.49 -42.70 45.78
C SER A 506 21.30 -43.99 45.82
N ALA A 507 22.32 -44.02 46.67
CA ALA A 507 23.10 -45.19 47.02
C ALA A 507 22.53 -45.82 48.30
N ASP A 508 22.27 -47.14 48.27
CA ASP A 508 22.13 -48.07 49.41
C ASP A 508 22.09 -49.47 48.77
N ASP A 509 23.13 -50.30 48.87
CA ASP A 509 23.55 -51.22 49.95
C ASP A 509 22.70 -52.51 50.09
N GLY A 510 23.40 -53.65 49.96
CA GLY A 510 23.11 -54.92 50.64
C GLY A 510 22.03 -55.89 50.10
N GLY A 511 22.44 -57.11 49.76
CA GLY A 511 21.73 -58.33 50.22
C GLY A 511 21.27 -59.36 49.18
N GLU A 512 21.88 -60.55 49.24
CA GLU A 512 21.51 -61.80 48.57
C GLU A 512 20.06 -62.28 48.86
N SER A 513 19.43 -62.95 47.88
CA SER A 513 19.01 -64.37 47.96
C SER A 513 17.81 -64.71 47.07
N ALA A 514 17.75 -65.99 46.71
CA ALA A 514 16.89 -66.64 45.72
C ALA A 514 15.40 -66.75 46.11
N GLY A 515 14.55 -66.97 45.11
CA GLY A 515 13.21 -67.56 45.30
C GLY A 515 12.18 -67.06 44.30
N GLY A 516 11.77 -67.92 43.37
CA GLY A 516 10.76 -67.60 42.36
C GLY A 516 9.32 -67.55 42.87
N LEU A 517 8.43 -67.03 42.02
CA LEU A 517 7.12 -67.58 41.61
C LEU A 517 6.29 -66.46 40.92
N GLN A 518 5.71 -66.80 39.78
CA GLN A 518 4.56 -66.13 39.10
C GLN A 518 3.26 -66.23 39.96
N PRO A 519 2.05 -65.76 39.54
CA PRO A 519 1.61 -64.92 38.39
C PRO A 519 0.57 -63.82 38.78
N VAL A 520 0.05 -63.10 37.76
CA VAL A 520 -1.38 -62.84 37.43
C VAL A 520 -1.69 -61.39 37.02
N VAL A 521 -1.92 -61.23 35.70
CA VAL A 521 -3.01 -60.53 34.97
C VAL A 521 -3.64 -59.25 35.57
N ALA A 522 -3.55 -58.14 34.84
CA ALA A 522 -4.72 -57.35 34.41
C ALA A 522 -4.34 -56.25 33.39
N ASP A 523 -5.02 -56.32 32.24
CA ASP A 523 -5.13 -55.30 31.19
C ASP A 523 -5.56 -53.92 31.71
N SER A 524 -5.08 -52.86 31.04
CA SER A 524 -5.96 -51.87 30.40
C SER A 524 -5.18 -50.88 29.54
N ALA A 525 -5.67 -50.73 28.31
CA ALA A 525 -5.11 -49.95 27.22
C ALA A 525 -5.48 -48.45 27.28
N ALA A 526 -4.60 -47.60 26.72
CA ALA A 526 -4.98 -46.43 25.91
C ALA A 526 -3.78 -45.94 25.06
N PRO A 527 -4.01 -45.38 23.86
CA PRO A 527 -3.06 -45.46 22.75
C PRO A 527 -2.19 -44.20 22.55
N SER A 528 -0.97 -44.46 22.09
CA SER A 528 -0.05 -43.51 21.46
C SER A 528 -0.44 -43.32 19.99
N VAL A 529 -0.66 -42.07 19.55
CA VAL A 529 -0.80 -41.71 18.14
C VAL A 529 0.46 -40.99 17.70
N GLN A 530 1.29 -41.72 16.96
CA GLN A 530 2.39 -41.19 16.16
C GLN A 530 1.83 -40.50 14.91
N ALA A 531 2.26 -39.28 14.65
CA ALA A 531 2.07 -38.59 13.38
C ALA A 531 2.99 -39.21 12.32
N THR A 532 2.41 -39.81 11.29
CA THR A 532 3.11 -40.27 10.10
C THR A 532 3.08 -39.21 9.01
N ALA A 533 4.28 -38.93 8.47
CA ALA A 533 4.52 -38.03 7.36
C ALA A 533 3.84 -38.51 6.06
N GLY A 534 3.09 -37.62 5.42
CA GLY A 534 2.42 -37.82 4.14
C GLY A 534 3.34 -37.57 2.95
N LEU A 535 3.37 -38.56 2.07
CA LEU A 535 4.31 -38.79 0.99
C LEU A 535 4.07 -37.91 -0.26
N LYS A 536 5.15 -37.36 -0.80
CA LYS A 536 5.31 -36.70 -2.10
C LYS A 536 4.84 -37.64 -3.25
N ARG A 537 3.93 -37.20 -4.12
CA ARG A 537 3.65 -37.86 -5.41
C ARG A 537 4.29 -37.06 -6.55
N THR A 538 5.22 -37.70 -7.23
CA THR A 538 5.79 -37.34 -8.53
C THR A 538 4.78 -37.66 -9.63
N TRP A 539 4.54 -36.71 -10.53
CA TRP A 539 3.82 -36.94 -11.78
C TRP A 539 4.85 -37.15 -12.90
N GLU A 540 4.96 -38.38 -13.37
CA GLU A 540 5.47 -38.71 -14.71
C GLU A 540 4.26 -38.85 -15.64
N GLY A 541 4.35 -38.24 -16.81
CA GLY A 541 3.38 -38.38 -17.87
C GLY A 541 4.10 -38.40 -19.21
N ASP A 542 4.34 -39.62 -19.71
CA ASP A 542 4.57 -39.88 -21.12
C ASP A 542 3.31 -39.49 -21.90
N TYR A 543 3.45 -38.64 -22.93
CA TYR A 543 2.86 -38.76 -24.28
C TYR A 543 3.36 -37.63 -25.19
#